data_AF-U9VL72-F1
#
_entry.id   AF-U9VL72-F1
#
_cell.length_a   1.000
_cell.length_b   1.000
_cell.length_c   1.000
_cell.angle_alpha   90.00
_cell.angle_beta   90.00
_cell.angle_gamma   90.00
#
_symmetry.space_group_name_H-M   'P 1'
#
loop_
_entity.id
_entity.type
_entity.pdbx_description
1 polymer ?
#
loop_
_entity_poly.entity_id
_entity_poly.type
_entity_poly.pdbx_seq_one_letter_code
_entity_poly.pdbx_strand_id
1 'polypeptide(L)'
;MIQAETQELFDCNVRELYEQTGGKIRDRSSLPQPAQEAYMVNESLSANELERMHGTIGGETQEEVDDRIIGLVRQQSRQTRKWLPWA
;
A
#
# COMPACT_ATOMS: atom_id res chain seq x y z
N MET A 1 -5.45 -5.01 -3.28
CA MET A 1 -4.97 -3.94 -2.37
C MET A 1 -3.48 -4.08 -2.05
N ILE A 2 -3.04 -5.07 -1.26
CA ILE A 2 -1.62 -5.23 -0.85
C ILE A 2 -0.66 -5.27 -2.06
N GLN A 3 -1.01 -5.97 -3.15
CA GLN A 3 -0.16 -6.00 -4.35
C GLN A 3 0.07 -4.61 -4.96
N ALA A 4 -0.95 -3.75 -4.97
CA ALA A 4 -0.83 -2.40 -5.53
C ALA A 4 0.00 -1.50 -4.61
N GLU A 5 -0.21 -1.63 -3.29
CA GLU A 5 0.59 -0.95 -2.29
C GLU A 5 2.08 -1.32 -2.40
N THR A 6 2.42 -2.62 -2.40
CA THR A 6 3.80 -3.09 -2.51
C THR A 6 4.47 -2.61 -3.79
N GLN A 7 3.79 -2.74 -4.94
CA GLN A 7 4.34 -2.32 -6.22
C GLN A 7 4.69 -0.83 -6.23
N GLU A 8 3.82 0.01 -5.68
CA GLU A 8 4.03 1.46 -5.71
C GLU A 8 5.04 1.93 -4.64
N LEU A 9 5.09 1.27 -3.47
CA LEU A 9 6.05 1.56 -2.41
C LEU A 9 7.48 1.11 -2.75
N PHE A 10 7.62 -0.10 -3.32
CA PHE A 10 8.91 -0.80 -3.39
C PHE A 10 9.33 -1.21 -4.81
N ASP A 11 8.53 -0.88 -5.82
CA ASP A 11 8.78 -1.22 -7.23
C ASP A 11 8.95 -2.72 -7.53
N CYS A 12 8.33 -3.55 -6.69
CA CYS A 12 8.35 -4.99 -6.83
C CYS A 12 7.05 -5.60 -6.31
N ASN A 13 6.82 -6.87 -6.63
CA ASN A 13 5.69 -7.60 -6.07
C ASN A 13 5.99 -8.08 -4.64
N VAL A 14 4.94 -8.51 -3.92
CA VAL A 14 5.05 -8.93 -2.50
C VAL A 14 6.10 -10.02 -2.31
N ARG A 15 6.12 -10.99 -3.22
CA ARG A 15 7.03 -12.14 -3.13
C ARG A 15 8.47 -11.69 -3.33
N GLU A 16 8.74 -10.87 -4.34
CA GLU A 16 10.05 -10.29 -4.61
C GLU A 16 10.56 -9.49 -3.41
N LEU A 17 9.69 -8.69 -2.77
CA LEU A 17 10.06 -7.96 -1.56
C LEU A 17 10.58 -8.89 -0.46
N TYR A 18 9.83 -9.95 -0.14
CA TYR A 18 10.25 -10.93 0.88
C TYR A 18 11.53 -11.67 0.49
N GLU A 19 11.66 -12.08 -0.78
CA GLU A 19 12.84 -12.78 -1.28
C GLU A 19 14.10 -11.88 -1.24
N GLN A 20 13.97 -10.61 -1.64
CA GLN A 20 15.09 -9.65 -1.68
C GLN A 20 15.55 -9.24 -0.28
N THR A 21 14.64 -9.14 0.68
CA THR A 21 14.98 -8.72 2.04
C THR A 21 15.28 -9.88 2.99
N GLY A 22 15.13 -11.13 2.54
CA GLY A 22 15.23 -12.31 3.40
C GLY A 22 14.10 -12.42 4.43
N GLY A 23 12.98 -11.75 4.20
CA GLY A 23 11.83 -11.77 5.09
C GLY A 23 11.04 -13.08 4.96
N LYS A 24 10.32 -13.44 6.02
CA LYS A 24 9.38 -14.56 6.03
C LYS A 24 8.09 -14.16 5.32
N ILE A 25 7.79 -14.86 4.22
CA ILE A 25 6.59 -14.67 3.42
C ILE A 25 5.33 -14.61 4.30
N ARG A 26 4.50 -13.59 4.07
CA ARG A 26 3.24 -13.27 4.80
C ARG A 26 3.43 -12.75 6.23
N ASP A 27 4.66 -12.54 6.68
CA ASP A 27 4.94 -11.95 7.98
C ASP A 27 5.64 -10.59 7.80
N ARG A 28 4.86 -9.50 7.77
CA ARG A 28 5.42 -8.14 7.57
C ARG A 28 6.41 -7.74 8.67
N SER A 29 6.30 -8.29 9.89
CA SER A 29 7.23 -8.00 10.98
C SER A 29 8.65 -8.55 10.75
N SER A 30 8.79 -9.46 9.79
CA SER A 30 10.07 -10.03 9.36
C SER A 30 10.76 -9.23 8.26
N LEU A 31 10.11 -8.20 7.70
CA LEU A 31 10.73 -7.30 6.73
C LEU A 31 11.70 -6.34 7.44
N PRO A 32 12.64 -5.70 6.73
CA PRO A 32 13.47 -4.65 7.30
C PRO A 32 12.63 -3.50 7.86
N GLN A 33 13.10 -2.85 8.92
CA GLN A 33 12.42 -1.72 9.58
C GLN A 33 11.92 -0.65 8.59
N PRO A 34 12.70 -0.21 7.56
CA PRO A 34 12.20 0.78 6.60
C PRO A 34 10.98 0.31 5.80
N ALA A 35 10.92 -0.98 5.44
CA ALA A 35 9.77 -1.54 4.73
C ALA A 35 8.55 -1.63 5.64
N GLN A 36 8.75 -2.01 6.90
CA GLN A 36 7.67 -2.02 7.91
C GLN A 36 7.08 -0.62 8.10
N GLU A 37 7.94 0.39 8.27
CA GLU A 37 7.52 1.79 8.44
C GLU A 37 6.78 2.31 7.22
N ALA A 38 7.26 2.01 6.00
CA ALA A 38 6.60 2.40 4.78
C ALA A 38 5.18 1.80 4.67
N TYR A 39 4.99 0.52 5.01
CA TYR A 39 3.65 -0.07 5.10
C TYR A 39 2.78 0.65 6.14
N MET A 40 3.27 0.80 7.38
CA MET A 40 2.50 1.42 8.46
C MET A 40 2.04 2.85 8.14
N VAL A 41 2.94 3.67 7.58
CA VAL A 41 2.62 5.04 7.17
C VAL A 41 1.61 5.02 6.03
N ASN A 42 1.80 4.16 5.02
CA ASN A 42 0.87 4.09 3.90
C ASN A 42 -0.54 3.68 4.31
N GLU A 43 -0.65 2.66 5.16
CA GLU A 43 -1.91 2.16 5.68
C GLU A 43 -2.62 3.23 6.51
N SER A 44 -1.88 3.97 7.34
CA SER A 44 -2.44 5.07 8.13
C SER A 44 -2.99 6.19 7.24
N LEU A 45 -2.27 6.58 6.19
CA LEU A 45 -2.72 7.61 5.25
C LEU A 45 -3.93 7.14 4.44
N SER A 46 -3.88 5.91 3.95
CA SER A 46 -4.97 5.31 3.16
C SER A 46 -6.23 5.15 3.99
N ALA A 47 -6.13 4.68 5.24
CA ALA A 47 -7.26 4.56 6.15
C ALA A 47 -7.92 5.92 6.43
N ASN A 48 -7.12 6.95 6.75
CA ASN A 48 -7.64 8.30 6.99
C ASN A 48 -8.38 8.86 5.76
N GLU A 49 -7.86 8.64 4.55
CA GLU A 49 -8.50 9.14 3.34
C GLU A 49 -9.75 8.32 2.97
N LEU A 50 -9.75 6.99 3.17
CA LEU A 50 -10.94 6.16 3.02
C LEU A 50 -12.05 6.57 4.00
N GLU A 51 -11.71 6.90 5.25
CA GLU A 51 -12.67 7.42 6.23
C GLU A 51 -13.28 8.75 5.78
N ARG A 52 -12.49 9.65 5.20
CA ARG A 52 -13.00 10.92 4.63
C ARG A 52 -13.92 10.68 3.44
N MET A 53 -13.63 9.66 2.64
CA MET A 53 -14.45 9.26 1.50
C MET A 53 -15.62 8.35 1.88
N HIS A 54 -15.78 7.99 3.15
CA HIS A 54 -16.84 7.10 3.59
C HIS A 54 -18.22 7.70 3.26
N GLY A 55 -19.06 6.92 2.57
CA GLY A 55 -20.36 7.37 2.06
C GLY A 55 -20.32 8.26 0.81
N THR A 56 -19.12 8.61 0.31
CA THR A 56 -18.93 9.41 -0.92
C THR A 56 -18.04 8.71 -1.96
N ILE A 57 -17.42 7.57 -1.62
CA ILE A 57 -16.85 6.62 -2.57
C ILE A 57 -17.99 6.12 -3.47
N GLY A 58 -18.19 6.82 -4.58
CA GLY A 58 -19.21 6.51 -5.57
C GLY A 58 -18.79 5.36 -6.49
N GLY A 59 -19.76 4.78 -7.18
CA GLY A 59 -19.60 3.73 -8.18
C GLY A 59 -20.97 3.11 -8.43
N GLU A 60 -21.26 2.75 -9.68
CA GLU A 60 -22.49 2.05 -10.06
C GLU A 60 -22.41 0.56 -9.70
N THR A 61 -21.18 0.03 -9.55
CA THR A 61 -20.92 -1.36 -9.17
C THR A 61 -19.87 -1.46 -8.06
N GLN A 62 -19.80 -2.62 -7.39
CA GLN A 62 -18.75 -2.91 -6.41
C GLN A 62 -17.35 -2.90 -7.05
N GLU A 63 -17.24 -3.33 -8.31
CA GLU A 63 -15.97 -3.32 -9.04
C GLU A 63 -15.43 -1.89 -9.22
N GLU A 64 -16.30 -0.93 -9.56
CA GLU A 64 -15.91 0.48 -9.67
C GLU A 64 -15.49 1.08 -8.32
N VAL A 65 -16.15 0.67 -7.23
CA VAL A 65 -15.78 1.07 -5.86
C VAL A 65 -14.40 0.51 -5.51
N ASP A 66 -14.17 -0.77 -5.78
CA ASP A 66 -12.89 -1.45 -5.52
C ASP A 66 -11.75 -0.83 -6.33
N ASP A 67 -11.99 -0.48 -7.59
CA ASP A 67 -11.01 0.20 -8.45
C ASP A 67 -10.64 1.58 -7.92
N ARG A 68 -11.62 2.34 -7.38
CA ARG A 68 -11.34 3.62 -6.74
C ARG A 68 -10.53 3.46 -5.46
N ILE A 69 -10.83 2.45 -4.65
CA ILE A 69 -10.04 2.12 -3.44
C ILE A 69 -8.61 1.76 -3.84
N ILE A 70 -8.42 0.93 -4.86
CA ILE A 70 -7.10 0.58 -5.38
C ILE A 70 -6.37 1.81 -5.91
N GLY A 71 -7.06 2.68 -6.65
CA GLY A 71 -6.53 3.94 -7.16
C GLY A 71 -6.04 4.87 -6.05
N LEU A 72 -6.82 4.99 -4.97
CA LEU A 72 -6.45 5.75 -3.78
C LEU A 72 -5.18 5.17 -3.13
N VAL A 73 -5.16 3.86 -2.90
CA VAL A 73 -3.99 3.18 -2.30
C VAL A 73 -2.75 3.44 -3.14
N ARG A 74 -2.81 3.31 -4.48
CA ARG A 74 -1.69 3.64 -5.36
C ARG A 74 -1.23 5.08 -5.20
N GLN A 75 -2.16 6.03 -5.15
CA GLN A 75 -1.82 7.44 -4.96
C GLN A 75 -1.11 7.67 -3.62
N GLN A 76 -1.63 7.11 -2.53
CA GLN A 76 -1.02 7.23 -1.21
C GLN A 76 0.36 6.56 -1.19
N SER A 77 0.52 5.39 -1.81
CA SER A 77 1.81 4.68 -1.88
C SER A 77 2.87 5.49 -2.60
N ARG A 78 2.51 6.14 -3.72
CA ARG A 78 3.42 7.07 -4.40
C ARG A 78 3.80 8.28 -3.54
N GLN A 79 2.89 8.77 -2.70
CA GLN A 79 3.22 9.85 -1.76
C GLN A 79 4.13 9.35 -0.64
N THR A 80 3.81 8.21 -0.03
CA THR A 80 4.64 7.57 0.99
C THR A 80 6.06 7.32 0.48
N ARG A 81 6.23 6.81 -0.74
CA ARG A 81 7.56 6.59 -1.34
C ARG A 81 8.38 7.87 -1.51
N LYS A 82 7.75 9.05 -1.62
CA LYS A 82 8.47 10.33 -1.62
C LYS A 82 9.00 10.71 -0.24
N TRP A 83 8.33 10.28 0.83
CA TRP A 83 8.73 10.54 2.21
C TRP A 83 9.67 9.48 2.77
N LEU A 84 9.48 8.23 2.34
CA LEU A 84 10.25 7.05 2.72
C LEU A 84 10.73 6.35 1.44
N PRO A 85 11.80 6.86 0.80
CA PRO A 85 12.31 6.27 -0.44
C PRO A 85 12.79 4.84 -0.23
N TRP A 86 12.40 3.95 -1.15
CA TRP A 86 12.95 2.60 -1.27
C TRP A 86 14.00 2.57 -2.38
N ALA A 87 15.16 1.98 -2.07
CA ALA A 87 16.36 1.94 -2.92
C ALA A 87 16.48 0.61 -3.66
#